data_AF-A0AAJ1KE63-F1
#
_entry.id   AF-A0AAJ1KE63-F1
#
_cell.length_a   1.000
_cell.length_b   1.000
_cell.length_c   1.000
_cell.angle_alpha   90.00
_cell.angle_beta   90.00
_cell.angle_gamma   90.00
#
_symmetry.space_group_name_H-M   'P 1'
#
loop_
_entity.id
_entity.type
_entity.pdbx_description
1 polymer ?
#
loop_
_entity_poly.entity_id
_entity_poly.type
_entity_poly.pdbx_seq_one_letter_code
_entity_poly.pdbx_strand_id
1 'polypeptide(L)'
;MTLAAAVALGAVVGPAQVGARAIEMLVARYHHPIWTKCASVTFVAIGVSALWAGLPYIPVALAFYGAGIGLESIARGTLPLALFGPSGYAKLMGRLAMPSLIAQAAAPSVAALLLEHSGAQGMLAALASLALANLSLALLLGWLIMRRRSAVQIG
;
A
#
# COMPACT_ATOMS: atom_id res chain seq x y z
N MET A 1 16.70 -21.51 5.31
CA MET A 1 15.63 -21.65 4.30
C MET A 1 16.28 -21.95 2.96
N THR A 2 15.76 -22.91 2.17
CA THR A 2 16.30 -23.16 0.82
C THR A 2 15.86 -22.05 -0.13
N LEU A 3 16.62 -21.82 -1.21
CA LEU A 3 16.25 -20.87 -2.25
C LEU A 3 14.87 -21.19 -2.83
N ALA A 4 14.59 -22.47 -3.09
CA ALA A 4 13.29 -22.92 -3.60
C ALA A 4 12.14 -22.56 -2.65
N ALA A 5 12.31 -22.73 -1.34
CA ALA A 5 11.30 -22.34 -0.36
C ALA A 5 11.08 -20.81 -0.33
N ALA A 6 12.17 -20.03 -0.40
CA ALA A 6 12.08 -18.57 -0.46
C ALA A 6 11.31 -18.09 -1.71
N VAL A 7 11.61 -18.69 -2.86
CA VAL A 7 10.94 -18.40 -4.14
C VAL A 7 9.46 -18.80 -4.08
N ALA A 8 9.13 -19.97 -3.54
CA ALA A 8 7.76 -20.43 -3.38
C ALA A 8 6.93 -19.49 -2.49
N LEU A 9 7.53 -19.00 -1.40
CA LEU A 9 6.91 -17.99 -0.54
C LEU A 9 6.69 -16.66 -1.29
N GLY A 10 7.71 -16.18 -2.02
CA GLY A 10 7.59 -14.97 -2.83
C GLY A 10 6.53 -15.07 -3.93
N ALA A 11 6.32 -16.26 -4.49
CA ALA A 11 5.31 -16.50 -5.52
C ALA A 11 3.87 -16.26 -5.03
N VAL A 12 3.60 -16.34 -3.72
CA VAL A 12 2.28 -16.07 -3.13
C VAL A 12 1.82 -14.63 -3.36
N VAL A 13 2.76 -13.69 -3.47
CA VAL A 13 2.48 -12.26 -3.64
C VAL A 13 1.65 -11.98 -4.91
N GLY A 14 2.01 -12.63 -6.02
CA GLY A 14 1.36 -12.41 -7.32
C GLY A 14 -0.14 -12.77 -7.33
N PRO A 15 -0.51 -14.03 -7.00
CA PRO A 15 -1.91 -14.45 -6.90
C PRO A 15 -2.71 -13.62 -5.89
N ALA A 16 -2.14 -13.29 -4.74
CA ALA A 16 -2.83 -12.43 -3.75
C ALA A 16 -3.10 -11.02 -4.29
N GLN A 17 -2.12 -10.45 -5.02
CA GLN A 17 -2.25 -9.15 -5.66
C GLN A 17 -3.37 -9.14 -6.71
N VAL A 18 -3.42 -10.15 -7.58
CA VAL A 18 -4.46 -10.28 -8.62
C VAL A 18 -5.83 -10.56 -8.00
N GLY A 19 -5.89 -11.46 -7.02
CA GLY A 19 -7.13 -11.79 -6.31
C GLY A 19 -7.75 -10.57 -5.61
N ALA A 20 -6.93 -9.76 -4.95
CA ALA A 20 -7.38 -8.52 -4.31
C ALA A 20 -7.97 -7.53 -5.32
N ARG A 21 -7.37 -7.41 -6.52
CA ARG A 21 -7.92 -6.58 -7.60
C ARG A 21 -9.24 -7.13 -8.12
N ALA A 22 -9.35 -8.45 -8.32
CA ALA A 22 -10.58 -9.07 -8.78
C ALA A 22 -11.72 -8.84 -7.79
N ILE A 23 -11.47 -9.04 -6.50
CA ILE A 23 -12.44 -8.75 -5.43
C ILE A 23 -12.82 -7.27 -5.46
N GLU A 24 -11.84 -6.37 -5.48
CA GLU A 24 -12.10 -4.93 -5.51
C GLU A 24 -12.93 -4.52 -6.74
N MET A 25 -12.65 -5.04 -7.93
CA MET A 25 -13.44 -4.74 -9.13
C MET A 25 -14.91 -5.17 -9.00
N LEU A 26 -15.21 -6.23 -8.24
CA LEU A 26 -16.58 -6.67 -7.98
C LEU A 26 -17.31 -5.74 -7.00
N VAL A 27 -16.60 -5.18 -6.02
CA VAL A 27 -17.20 -4.36 -4.96
C VAL A 27 -17.02 -2.85 -5.13
N ALA A 28 -16.14 -2.39 -6.04
CA ALA A 28 -15.73 -0.98 -6.19
C ALA A 28 -16.88 -0.01 -6.43
N ARG A 29 -18.01 -0.48 -6.99
CA ARG A 29 -19.21 0.35 -7.18
C ARG A 29 -19.96 0.69 -5.89
N TYR A 30 -19.67 0.00 -4.80
CA TYR A 30 -20.41 0.12 -3.54
C TYR A 30 -19.73 1.00 -2.49
N HIS A 31 -18.48 1.40 -2.69
CA HIS A 31 -17.75 2.22 -1.73
C HIS A 31 -16.95 3.34 -2.40
N HIS A 32 -16.68 4.38 -1.62
CA HIS A 32 -15.81 5.46 -2.05
C HIS A 32 -14.34 4.98 -2.13
N PRO A 33 -13.53 5.36 -3.15
CA PRO A 33 -12.15 4.91 -3.32
C PRO A 33 -11.19 5.13 -2.14
N ILE A 34 -11.55 5.99 -1.18
CA ILE A 34 -10.80 6.17 0.06
C ILE A 34 -10.75 4.88 0.88
N TRP A 35 -11.81 4.07 0.85
CA TRP A 35 -11.87 2.79 1.56
C TRP A 35 -10.93 1.77 0.93
N THR A 36 -10.83 1.72 -0.40
CA THR A 36 -9.82 0.94 -1.12
C THR A 36 -8.41 1.35 -0.71
N LYS A 37 -8.15 2.66 -0.59
CA LYS A 37 -6.85 3.17 -0.14
C LYS A 37 -6.55 2.76 1.29
N CYS A 38 -7.51 2.88 2.21
CA CYS A 38 -7.33 2.45 3.60
C CYS A 38 -7.09 0.93 3.70
N ALA A 39 -7.85 0.12 2.96
CA ALA A 39 -7.66 -1.34 2.92
C ALA A 39 -6.27 -1.71 2.37
N SER A 40 -5.85 -1.09 1.27
CA SER A 40 -4.51 -1.24 0.68
C SER A 40 -3.41 -1.06 1.72
N VAL A 41 -3.34 0.11 2.35
CA VAL A 41 -2.24 0.45 3.28
C VAL A 41 -2.32 -0.36 4.58
N THR A 42 -3.53 -0.75 4.99
CA THR A 42 -3.73 -1.65 6.15
C THR A 42 -3.17 -3.03 5.87
N PHE A 43 -3.45 -3.60 4.70
CA PHE A 43 -2.92 -4.92 4.32
C PHE A 43 -1.40 -4.92 4.18
N VAL A 44 -0.82 -3.87 3.60
CA VAL A 44 0.65 -3.71 3.57
C VAL A 44 1.22 -3.63 4.98
N ALA A 45 0.63 -2.82 5.86
CA ALA A 45 1.07 -2.69 7.25
C ALA A 45 0.99 -4.02 8.00
N ILE A 46 -0.14 -4.75 7.91
CA ILE A 46 -0.30 -6.07 8.51
C ILE A 46 0.77 -7.04 7.99
N GLY A 47 0.92 -7.15 6.67
CA GLY A 47 1.86 -8.09 6.08
C GLY A 47 3.31 -7.84 6.49
N VAL A 48 3.77 -6.60 6.37
CA VAL A 48 5.17 -6.25 6.69
C VAL A 48 5.43 -6.30 8.20
N SER A 49 4.50 -5.81 9.03
CA SER A 49 4.64 -5.89 10.49
C SER A 49 4.62 -7.34 10.99
N ALA A 50 3.83 -8.23 10.37
CA ALA A 50 3.84 -9.65 10.69
C ALA A 50 5.19 -10.32 10.37
N LEU A 51 5.80 -9.97 9.24
CA LEU A 51 7.16 -10.43 8.89
C LEU A 51 8.20 -9.90 9.88
N TRP A 52 8.12 -8.62 10.23
CA TRP A 52 9.02 -8.02 11.21
C TRP A 52 8.89 -8.65 12.60
N ALA A 53 7.66 -8.93 13.05
CA ALA A 53 7.39 -9.57 14.33
C ALA A 53 7.79 -11.06 14.36
N GLY A 54 8.24 -11.63 13.24
CA GLY A 54 8.64 -13.04 13.16
C GLY A 54 7.47 -14.02 13.33
N LEU A 55 6.25 -13.62 12.95
CA LEU A 55 5.10 -14.52 13.04
C LEU A 55 5.29 -15.76 12.16
N PRO A 56 4.86 -16.95 12.61
CA PRO A 56 5.17 -18.21 11.92
C PRO A 56 4.45 -18.36 10.55
N TYR A 57 3.44 -17.55 10.28
CA TYR A 57 2.58 -17.64 9.09
C TYR A 57 3.09 -16.77 7.92
N ILE A 58 4.31 -17.01 7.46
CA ILE A 58 4.96 -16.23 6.39
C ILE A 58 4.11 -16.13 5.10
N PRO A 59 3.49 -17.21 4.57
CA PRO A 59 2.65 -17.10 3.37
C PRO A 59 1.48 -16.13 3.54
N VAL A 60 0.87 -16.11 4.74
CA VAL A 60 -0.27 -15.22 5.04
C VAL A 60 0.20 -13.77 5.09
N ALA A 61 1.33 -13.50 5.73
CA ALA A 61 1.93 -12.16 5.76
C ALA A 61 2.26 -11.64 4.34
N LEU A 62 2.83 -12.51 3.49
CA LEU A 62 3.10 -12.18 2.08
C LEU A 62 1.83 -12.03 1.24
N ALA A 63 0.78 -12.79 1.55
CA ALA A 63 -0.53 -12.62 0.91
C ALA A 63 -1.15 -11.25 1.26
N PHE A 64 -1.10 -10.83 2.53
CA PHE A 64 -1.52 -9.48 2.92
C PHE A 64 -0.70 -8.40 2.23
N TYR A 65 0.64 -8.54 2.21
CA TYR A 65 1.50 -7.62 1.48
C TYR A 65 1.11 -7.53 -0.01
N GLY A 66 0.99 -8.67 -0.69
CA GLY A 66 0.61 -8.71 -2.11
C GLY A 66 -0.78 -8.14 -2.38
N ALA A 67 -1.77 -8.49 -1.55
CA ALA A 67 -3.13 -7.95 -1.64
C ALA A 67 -3.13 -6.42 -1.48
N GLY A 68 -2.39 -5.89 -0.50
CA GLY A 68 -2.22 -4.47 -0.28
C GLY A 68 -1.62 -3.76 -1.50
N ILE A 69 -0.54 -4.29 -2.09
CA ILE A 69 0.04 -3.78 -3.34
C ILE A 69 -0.97 -3.83 -4.51
N GLY A 70 -1.81 -4.87 -4.54
CA GLY A 70 -2.87 -5.03 -5.54
C GLY A 70 -3.90 -3.92 -5.44
N LEU A 71 -4.43 -3.68 -4.24
CA LEU A 71 -5.38 -2.60 -3.98
C LEU A 71 -4.75 -1.21 -4.20
N GLU A 72 -3.47 -1.03 -3.85
CA GLU A 72 -2.76 0.24 -4.04
C GLU A 72 -2.78 0.67 -5.50
N SER A 73 -2.57 -0.26 -6.42
CA SER A 73 -2.58 0.06 -7.85
C SER A 73 -3.93 0.56 -8.37
N ILE A 74 -5.04 0.17 -7.73
CA ILE A 74 -6.39 0.68 -8.04
C ILE A 74 -6.57 2.04 -7.35
N ALA A 75 -6.37 2.08 -6.03
CA ALA A 75 -6.55 3.26 -5.20
C ALA A 75 -5.73 4.47 -5.68
N ARG A 76 -4.51 4.23 -6.17
CA ARG A 76 -3.62 5.27 -6.70
C ARG A 76 -4.22 6.02 -7.88
N GLY A 77 -5.06 5.36 -8.69
CA GLY A 77 -5.76 6.00 -9.80
C GLY A 77 -7.14 6.53 -9.41
N THR A 78 -7.91 5.74 -8.67
CA THR A 78 -9.32 6.06 -8.40
C THR A 78 -9.50 7.13 -7.34
N LEU A 79 -8.63 7.20 -6.32
CA LEU A 79 -8.77 8.18 -5.24
C LEU A 79 -8.51 9.63 -5.71
N PRO A 80 -7.41 9.95 -6.43
CA PRO A 80 -7.22 11.32 -6.91
C PRO A 80 -8.31 11.73 -7.90
N LEU A 81 -8.78 10.81 -8.75
CA LEU A 81 -9.88 11.09 -9.66
C LEU A 81 -11.18 11.43 -8.91
N ALA A 82 -11.51 10.68 -7.85
CA ALA A 82 -12.68 10.93 -7.03
C ALA A 82 -12.59 12.25 -6.23
N LEU A 83 -11.39 12.66 -5.82
CA LEU A 83 -11.19 13.88 -5.02
C LEU A 83 -11.08 15.16 -5.85
N PHE A 84 -10.46 15.08 -7.03
CA PHE A 84 -10.12 16.27 -7.82
C PHE A 84 -10.86 16.33 -9.16
N GLY A 85 -11.61 15.29 -9.52
CA GLY A 85 -12.32 15.20 -10.78
C GLY A 85 -11.41 14.92 -11.98
N PRO A 86 -11.99 14.76 -13.19
CA PRO A 86 -11.24 14.42 -14.40
C PRO A 86 -10.45 15.61 -14.97
N SER A 87 -10.87 16.85 -14.68
CA SER A 87 -10.19 18.04 -15.17
C SER A 87 -8.81 18.18 -14.54
N GLY A 88 -7.76 18.16 -15.37
CA GLY A 88 -6.38 18.26 -14.90
C GLY A 88 -5.84 17.01 -14.18
N TYR A 89 -6.60 15.90 -14.15
CA TYR A 89 -6.19 14.65 -13.51
C TYR A 89 -4.85 14.13 -14.04
N ALA A 90 -4.64 14.15 -15.36
CA ALA A 90 -3.37 13.73 -15.97
C ALA A 90 -2.18 14.57 -15.47
N LYS A 91 -2.36 15.90 -15.35
CA LYS A 91 -1.33 16.81 -14.83
C LYS A 91 -1.05 16.55 -13.35
N LEU A 92 -2.08 16.30 -12.55
CA LEU A 92 -1.94 15.93 -11.14
C LEU A 92 -1.17 14.61 -11.00
N MET A 93 -1.57 13.57 -11.73
CA MET A 93 -0.91 12.26 -11.68
C MET A 93 0.54 12.34 -12.16
N GLY A 94 0.83 13.14 -13.20
CA GLY A 94 2.20 13.42 -13.63
C GLY A 94 3.05 14.07 -12.52
N ARG A 95 2.50 15.06 -11.81
CA ARG A 95 3.19 15.69 -10.67
C ARG A 95 3.42 14.72 -9.51
N LEU A 96 2.48 13.81 -9.24
CA LEU A 96 2.61 12.80 -8.20
C LEU A 96 3.60 11.68 -8.60
N ALA A 97 3.75 11.41 -9.90
CA ALA A 97 4.66 10.38 -10.39
C ALA A 97 6.13 10.73 -10.14
N MET A 98 6.55 11.97 -10.40
CA MET A 98 7.94 12.40 -10.27
C MET A 98 8.59 12.07 -8.91
N PRO A 99 8.05 12.51 -7.75
CA PRO A 99 8.66 12.18 -6.46
C PRO A 99 8.63 10.67 -6.18
N SER A 100 7.58 9.97 -6.64
CA SER A 100 7.50 8.51 -6.50
C SER A 100 8.54 7.78 -7.34
N LEU A 101 8.87 8.26 -8.53
CA LEU A 101 9.90 7.67 -9.39
C LEU A 101 11.29 7.89 -8.80
N ILE A 102 11.57 9.09 -8.27
CA ILE A 102 12.82 9.38 -7.56
C ILE A 102 12.97 8.45 -6.35
N ALA A 103 11.93 8.32 -5.53
CA ALA A 103 11.94 7.42 -4.39
C ALA A 103 12.15 5.95 -4.80
N GLN A 104 11.49 5.48 -5.87
CA GLN A 104 11.67 4.13 -6.40
C GLN A 104 13.07 3.89 -6.95
N ALA A 105 13.68 4.89 -7.59
CA ALA A 105 15.05 4.79 -8.08
C ALA A 105 16.07 4.72 -6.93
N ALA A 106 15.82 5.45 -5.84
CA ALA A 106 16.68 5.43 -4.65
C ALA A 106 16.48 4.18 -3.77
N ALA A 107 15.29 3.56 -3.82
CA ALA A 107 14.90 2.48 -2.91
C ALA A 107 15.86 1.27 -2.92
N PRO A 108 16.33 0.73 -4.07
CA PRO A 108 17.26 -0.38 -4.06
C PRO A 108 18.58 -0.07 -3.34
N SER A 109 19.17 1.10 -3.58
CA SER A 109 20.43 1.51 -2.94
C SER A 109 20.26 1.73 -1.44
N VAL A 110 19.18 2.41 -1.03
CA VAL A 110 18.86 2.61 0.39
C VAL A 110 18.58 1.27 1.08
N ALA A 111 17.84 0.37 0.43
CA ALA A 111 17.58 -0.97 0.94
C ALA A 111 18.85 -1.80 1.09
N ALA A 112 19.77 -1.73 0.12
CA ALA A 112 21.05 -2.42 0.18
C ALA A 112 21.91 -1.93 1.36
N LEU A 113 22.06 -0.61 1.51
CA LEU A 113 22.79 -0.03 2.63
C LEU A 113 22.15 -0.36 3.98
N LEU A 114 20.82 -0.36 4.05
CA LEU A 114 20.10 -0.70 5.29
C LEU A 114 20.24 -2.19 5.64
N LEU A 115 20.20 -3.07 4.63
CA LEU A 115 20.43 -4.50 4.80
C LEU A 115 21.86 -4.80 5.25
N GLU A 116 22.87 -4.09 4.72
CA GLU A 116 24.27 -4.24 5.11
C GLU A 116 24.50 -3.85 6.57
N HIS A 117 23.96 -2.71 7.02
CA HIS A 117 24.20 -2.21 8.37
C HIS A 117 23.30 -2.82 9.45
N SER A 118 22.03 -3.07 9.13
CA SER A 118 21.00 -3.43 10.13
C SER A 118 20.42 -4.83 9.92
N GLY A 119 20.86 -5.54 8.88
CA GLY A 119 20.37 -6.87 8.51
C GLY A 119 18.91 -6.90 8.07
N ALA A 120 18.40 -8.11 7.85
CA ALA A 120 17.02 -8.34 7.43
C ALA A 120 15.99 -7.80 8.45
N GLN A 121 16.28 -7.95 9.74
CA GLN A 121 15.36 -7.51 10.80
C GLN A 121 15.24 -5.98 10.85
N GLY A 122 16.36 -5.25 10.70
CA GLY A 122 16.34 -3.78 10.64
C GLY A 122 15.65 -3.26 9.38
N MET A 123 15.85 -3.93 8.24
CA MET A 123 15.13 -3.62 7.00
C MET A 123 13.61 -3.80 7.17
N LEU A 124 13.18 -4.93 7.75
CA LEU A 124 11.76 -5.18 8.03
C LEU A 124 11.17 -4.16 9.02
N ALA A 125 11.94 -3.76 10.04
CA ALA A 125 11.52 -2.73 11.00
C ALA A 125 11.28 -1.37 10.31
N ALA A 126 12.17 -0.97 9.41
CA ALA A 126 12.04 0.27 8.66
C ALA A 126 10.84 0.22 7.71
N LEU A 127 10.64 -0.87 6.98
CA LEU A 127 9.49 -1.06 6.11
C LEU A 127 8.16 -1.06 6.90
N ALA A 128 8.12 -1.74 8.05
CA ALA A 128 6.95 -1.74 8.93
C ALA A 128 6.64 -0.33 9.44
N SER A 129 7.66 0.42 9.85
CA SER A 129 7.51 1.81 10.29
C SER A 129 6.95 2.72 9.19
N LEU A 130 7.48 2.60 7.96
CA LEU A 130 6.96 3.33 6.80
C LEU A 130 5.52 2.94 6.45
N ALA A 131 5.18 1.65 6.56
CA ALA A 131 3.82 1.17 6.31
C ALA A 131 2.82 1.71 7.34
N LEU A 132 3.19 1.74 8.63
CA LEU A 132 2.37 2.32 9.70
C LEU A 132 2.23 3.85 9.54
N ALA A 133 3.29 4.55 9.15
CA ALA A 133 3.23 5.98 8.84
C ALA A 133 2.27 6.25 7.67
N ASN A 134 2.36 5.46 6.59
CA ASN A 134 1.46 5.57 5.44
C ASN A 134 -0.01 5.26 5.82
N LEU A 135 -0.24 4.25 6.68
CA LEU A 135 -1.57 3.96 7.24
C LEU A 135 -2.11 5.17 8.02
N SER A 136 -1.28 5.78 8.86
CA SER A 136 -1.66 6.95 9.66
C SER A 136 -2.04 8.14 8.76
N LEU A 137 -1.28 8.39 7.70
CA LEU A 137 -1.58 9.42 6.71
C LEU A 137 -2.87 9.14 5.93
N ALA A 138 -3.12 7.88 5.55
CA ALA A 138 -4.35 7.50 4.85
C ALA A 138 -5.59 7.65 5.74
N LEU A 139 -5.50 7.27 7.01
CA LEU A 139 -6.56 7.48 8.00
C LEU A 139 -6.83 8.97 8.23
N LEU A 140 -5.79 9.77 8.36
CA LEU A 140 -5.91 11.23 8.47
C LEU A 140 -6.60 11.82 7.23
N LEU A 141 -6.20 11.40 6.03
CA LEU A 141 -6.84 11.83 4.79
C LEU A 141 -8.33 11.45 4.76
N GLY A 142 -8.66 10.20 5.11
CA GLY A 142 -10.04 9.74 5.19
C GLY A 142 -10.88 10.56 6.17
N TRP A 143 -10.34 10.84 7.35
CA TRP A 143 -10.98 11.68 8.35
C TRP A 143 -11.19 13.12 7.86
N LEU A 144 -10.20 13.73 7.19
CA LEU A 144 -10.32 15.07 6.61
C LEU A 144 -11.44 15.13 5.55
N ILE A 145 -11.56 14.09 4.72
CA ILE A 145 -12.62 13.98 3.71
C ILE A 145 -13.99 13.87 4.39
N MET A 146 -14.13 13.01 5.39
CA MET A 146 -15.41 12.82 6.12
C MET A 146 -15.85 14.10 6.85
N ARG A 147 -14.91 14.82 7.48
CA ARG A 147 -15.19 16.11 8.12
C ARG A 147 -15.71 17.15 7.14
N ARG A 148 -15.11 17.26 5.95
CA ARG A 148 -15.56 18.22 4.93
C ARG A 148 -16.95 17.90 4.39
N ARG A 149 -17.28 16.61 4.20
CA ARG A 149 -18.63 16.21 3.75
C ARG A 149 -19.70 16.56 4.79
N SER A 150 -19.39 16.37 6.07
CA SER A 150 -20.30 16.69 7.17
C SER A 150 -20.58 18.19 7.24
N ALA A 151 -19.58 19.05 7.03
CA ALA A 151 -19.73 20.51 7.08
C ALA A 151 -20.58 21.10 5.93
N VAL A 152 -20.58 20.47 4.76
CA VAL A 152 -21.35 20.93 3.58
C VAL A 152 -22.84 20.54 3.66
N GLN A 153 -23.21 19.56 4.49
CA GLN A 153 -24.62 19.16 4.66
C GLN A 153 -25.39 20.00 5.70
N ILE A 154 -24.72 20.91 6.42
CA ILE A 154 -25.32 21.72 7.52
C ILE A 154 -25.41 23.22 7.18
N GLY A 155 -25.01 23.64 5.98
CA GLY A 155 -25.08 25.03 5.50
C GLY A 155 -25.91 25.12 4.23
#